data_AF-A0A0R2QGT3-F1
#
_entry.id   AF-A0A0R2QGT3-F1
#
_cell.length_a   1.000
_cell.length_b   1.000
_cell.length_c   1.000
_cell.angle_alpha   90.00
_cell.angle_beta   90.00
_cell.angle_gamma   90.00
#
_symmetry.space_group_name_H-M   'P 1'
#
loop_
_entity.id
_entity.type
_entity.pdbx_description
1 polymer ?
#
loop_
_entity_poly.entity_id
_entity_poly.type
_entity_poly.pdbx_seq_one_letter_code
_entity_poly.pdbx_strand_id
1 'polypeptide(L)'
;MSYLDRNFVLDLDTKDPLAKFKSEFVVDDPQLCYLDGNSLGRLPKRTITAVTDFMTKEWGPELVSGWSHWVDEAQPTGDLLGKSALGAAAGQILVCDTTSVNFYQLCVAAIKARPNRKTVITDAANFPTDRYILEGIAKQFGLNLVIIQNEDPSVATNERITTEVLAPYLNDDVAMVTFQIIQYRSGARSEVKAITDQVRAIGGLVLWDASHAVGAIELDLDNSGVDLCVGCTYKYGNSGPGSPAWLYVSKRIQNELQVPIQGWFAQEAQFEMGPKFEKVQSIRGFQIASPSLIGIRCVQSAFNMINEAGITQIAKKSAQGTELMI
;
A
#
# COMPACT_ATOMS: atom_id res chain seq x y z
N MET A 1 -36.60 11.38 10.67
CA MET A 1 -36.28 12.48 11.59
C MET A 1 -35.14 13.25 10.98
N SER A 2 -35.36 14.54 10.69
CA SER A 2 -34.37 15.45 10.09
C SER A 2 -33.30 15.79 11.13
N TYR A 3 -32.28 14.94 11.29
CA TYR A 3 -31.22 15.12 12.29
C TYR A 3 -29.93 15.76 11.75
N LEU A 4 -29.86 16.06 10.46
CA LEU A 4 -28.69 16.69 9.84
C LEU A 4 -28.94 18.19 9.68
N ASP A 5 -28.79 18.95 10.77
CA ASP A 5 -28.71 20.41 10.69
C ASP A 5 -27.26 20.91 10.88
N ARG A 6 -27.02 22.17 10.54
CA ARG A 6 -25.68 22.76 10.62
C ARG A 6 -25.12 22.75 12.05
N ASN A 7 -25.96 22.90 13.07
CA ASN A 7 -25.51 22.94 14.47
C ASN A 7 -25.04 21.56 14.92
N PHE A 8 -25.70 20.50 14.46
CA PHE A 8 -25.27 19.13 14.69
C PHE A 8 -23.86 18.88 14.13
N VAL A 9 -23.58 19.28 12.90
CA VAL A 9 -22.25 19.12 12.29
C VAL A 9 -21.19 19.97 13.00
N LEU A 10 -21.53 21.20 13.39
CA LEU A 10 -20.62 22.04 14.19
C LEU A 10 -20.30 21.43 15.55
N ASP A 11 -21.28 20.83 16.23
CA ASP A 11 -21.07 20.13 17.49
C ASP A 11 -20.12 18.92 17.31
N LEU A 12 -20.25 18.17 16.21
CA LEU A 12 -19.30 17.12 15.85
C LEU A 12 -17.88 17.65 15.67
N ASP A 13 -17.71 18.77 14.95
CA ASP A 13 -16.40 19.42 14.79
C ASP A 13 -15.79 19.85 16.13
N THR A 14 -16.60 20.37 17.07
CA THR A 14 -16.08 20.78 18.40
C THR A 14 -15.63 19.60 19.25
N LYS A 15 -16.20 18.41 19.02
CA LYS A 15 -15.92 17.18 19.75
C LYS A 15 -14.86 16.31 19.07
N ASP A 16 -14.39 16.71 17.89
CA ASP A 16 -13.44 15.94 17.11
C ASP A 16 -12.04 15.92 17.77
N PRO A 17 -11.56 14.75 18.25
CA PRO A 17 -10.24 14.65 18.85
C PRO A 17 -9.10 14.92 17.85
N LEU A 18 -9.38 14.90 16.55
CA LEU A 18 -8.42 15.14 15.47
C LEU A 18 -8.44 16.58 14.95
N ALA A 19 -9.27 17.47 15.50
CA ALA A 19 -9.49 18.81 14.96
C ALA A 19 -8.19 19.62 14.80
N LYS A 20 -7.24 19.44 15.74
CA LYS A 20 -5.93 20.10 15.71
C LYS A 20 -5.12 19.82 14.43
N PHE A 21 -5.25 18.62 13.85
CA PHE A 21 -4.46 18.22 12.68
C PHE A 21 -4.84 18.99 11.41
N LYS A 22 -6.04 19.57 11.33
CA LYS A 22 -6.41 20.43 10.19
C LYS A 22 -5.41 21.58 10.01
N SER A 23 -4.88 22.11 11.12
CA SER A 23 -3.90 23.20 11.10
C SER A 23 -2.50 22.79 10.64
N GLU A 24 -2.22 21.47 10.59
CA GLU A 24 -0.94 20.91 10.13
C GLU A 24 -0.85 20.82 8.60
N PHE A 25 -1.96 21.01 7.88
CA PHE A 25 -1.98 20.99 6.42
C PHE A 25 -1.93 22.40 5.82
N VAL A 26 -1.37 22.51 4.62
CA VAL A 26 -1.47 23.73 3.82
C VAL A 26 -2.91 23.88 3.32
N VAL A 27 -3.52 25.01 3.65
CA VAL A 27 -4.86 25.42 3.22
C VAL A 27 -4.74 26.85 2.72
N ASP A 28 -4.54 27.00 1.41
CA ASP A 28 -4.38 28.31 0.76
C ASP A 28 -5.74 29.01 0.60
N ASP A 29 -6.71 28.29 0.02
CA ASP A 29 -8.10 28.73 -0.05
C ASP A 29 -8.92 28.13 1.11
N PRO A 30 -9.38 28.95 2.09
CA PRO A 30 -10.20 28.47 3.20
C PRO A 30 -11.63 28.10 2.79
N GLN A 31 -12.09 28.47 1.59
CA GLN A 31 -13.42 28.14 1.07
C GLN A 31 -13.44 26.82 0.28
N LEU A 32 -12.28 26.30 -0.12
CA LEU A 32 -12.18 25.05 -0.87
C LEU A 32 -12.55 23.83 -0.01
N CYS A 33 -13.68 23.21 -0.33
CA CYS A 33 -14.03 21.87 0.16
C CYS A 33 -13.33 20.80 -0.69
N TYR A 34 -12.23 20.26 -0.19
CA TYR A 34 -11.42 19.27 -0.93
C TYR A 34 -11.81 17.84 -0.56
N LEU A 35 -12.57 17.19 -1.44
CA LEU A 35 -13.08 15.83 -1.30
C LEU A 35 -12.41 14.82 -2.26
N ASP A 36 -11.16 15.10 -2.65
CA ASP A 36 -10.38 14.27 -3.59
C ASP A 36 -9.04 13.78 -2.98
N GLY A 37 -8.98 13.73 -1.64
CA GLY A 37 -7.82 13.23 -0.89
C GLY A 37 -7.51 11.75 -1.11
N ASN A 38 -8.50 10.99 -1.60
CA ASN A 38 -8.35 9.61 -2.06
C ASN A 38 -7.56 9.49 -3.36
N SER A 39 -7.36 10.59 -4.10
CA SER A 39 -6.56 10.66 -5.32
C SER A 39 -5.21 11.33 -5.05
N LEU A 40 -5.21 12.48 -4.36
CA LEU A 40 -3.99 13.17 -3.93
C LEU A 40 -4.19 13.78 -2.54
N GLY A 41 -3.38 13.35 -1.59
CA GLY A 41 -3.42 13.86 -0.23
C GLY A 41 -2.97 15.33 -0.13
N ARG A 42 -3.51 16.05 0.86
CA ARG A 42 -3.11 17.44 1.13
C ARG A 42 -1.69 17.50 1.67
N LEU A 43 -0.93 18.53 1.27
CA LEU A 43 0.45 18.76 1.72
C LEU A 43 0.51 19.06 3.24
N PRO A 44 1.20 18.24 4.05
CA PRO A 44 1.54 18.60 5.42
C PRO A 44 2.57 19.75 5.45
N LYS A 45 2.39 20.74 6.32
CA LYS A 45 3.33 21.87 6.50
C LYS A 45 4.71 21.38 6.88
N ARG A 46 4.80 20.37 7.74
CA ARG A 46 6.08 19.77 8.16
C ARG A 46 6.84 19.07 7.04
N THR A 47 6.17 18.63 5.98
CA THR A 47 6.84 18.11 4.77
C THR A 47 7.68 19.19 4.10
N ILE A 48 7.20 20.45 4.08
CA ILE A 48 7.96 21.60 3.53
C ILE A 48 9.28 21.75 4.28
N THR A 49 9.22 21.71 5.62
CA THR A 49 10.41 21.82 6.48
C THR A 49 11.36 20.63 6.26
N ALA A 50 10.84 19.40 6.29
CA ALA A 50 11.67 18.20 6.14
C ALA A 50 12.41 18.14 4.80
N VAL A 51 11.75 18.50 3.69
CA VAL A 51 12.39 18.55 2.36
C VAL A 51 13.41 19.68 2.26
N THR A 52 13.08 20.86 2.80
CA THR A 52 14.01 22.01 2.81
C THR A 52 15.26 21.70 3.63
N ASP A 53 15.10 21.08 4.79
CA ASP A 53 16.20 20.68 5.66
C ASP A 53 17.06 19.61 5.01
N PHE A 54 16.46 18.58 4.39
CA PHE A 54 17.21 17.59 3.62
C PHE A 54 18.09 18.27 2.54
N MET A 55 17.54 19.22 1.78
CA MET A 55 18.31 19.90 0.73
C MET A 55 19.44 20.78 1.28
N THR A 56 19.19 21.52 2.36
CA THR A 56 20.08 22.60 2.83
C THR A 56 21.03 22.17 3.94
N LYS A 57 20.68 21.15 4.72
CA LYS A 57 21.41 20.69 5.91
C LYS A 57 21.97 19.27 5.77
N GLU A 58 21.45 18.46 4.84
CA GLU A 58 21.94 17.09 4.58
C GLU A 58 22.60 17.00 3.19
N TRP A 59 21.83 16.94 2.11
CA TRP A 59 22.35 16.69 0.76
C TRP A 59 23.41 17.71 0.31
N GLY A 60 23.11 19.01 0.45
CA GLY A 60 24.02 20.09 0.09
C GLY A 60 25.41 19.98 0.75
N PRO A 61 25.50 19.90 2.09
CA PRO A 61 26.79 19.80 2.77
C PRO A 61 27.43 18.42 2.76
N GLU A 62 26.67 17.32 2.82
CA GLU A 62 27.24 15.98 3.03
C GLU A 62 27.68 15.29 1.73
N LEU A 63 27.04 15.62 0.60
CA LEU A 63 27.31 15.01 -0.70
C LEU A 63 27.27 13.47 -0.61
N VAL A 64 28.32 12.78 -1.09
CA VAL A 64 28.41 11.32 -1.07
C VAL A 64 28.50 10.74 0.33
N SER A 65 28.96 11.50 1.33
CA SER A 65 29.13 10.99 2.70
C SER A 65 27.81 10.68 3.40
N GLY A 66 26.71 11.31 2.98
CA GLY A 66 25.37 11.04 3.49
C GLY A 66 24.87 9.62 3.20
N TRP A 67 25.41 8.94 2.18
CA TRP A 67 25.10 7.52 1.93
C TRP A 67 25.37 6.61 3.12
N SER A 68 26.25 7.00 4.04
CA SER A 68 26.49 6.29 5.30
C SER A 68 25.24 6.07 6.16
N HIS A 69 24.22 6.91 6.03
CA HIS A 69 22.97 6.78 6.76
C HIS A 69 21.71 6.82 5.87
N TRP A 70 21.81 7.34 4.65
CA TRP A 70 20.71 7.34 3.68
C TRP A 70 20.42 5.97 3.06
N VAL A 71 21.43 5.11 2.96
CA VAL A 71 21.34 3.84 2.21
C VAL A 71 20.20 2.96 2.71
N ASP A 72 19.97 2.91 4.02
CA ASP A 72 19.02 1.98 4.61
C ASP A 72 17.61 2.55 4.80
N GLU A 73 17.37 3.84 4.48
CA GLU A 73 16.16 4.56 4.92
C GLU A 73 14.83 3.99 4.40
N ALA A 74 14.84 3.21 3.32
CA ALA A 74 13.64 2.56 2.80
C ALA A 74 12.98 1.64 3.84
N GLN A 75 13.77 0.90 4.62
CA GLN A 75 13.25 -0.04 5.61
C GLN A 75 12.74 0.64 6.89
N PRO A 76 13.49 1.53 7.58
CA PRO A 76 12.96 2.26 8.74
C PRO A 76 11.71 3.08 8.41
N THR A 77 11.62 3.62 7.19
CA THR A 77 10.41 4.32 6.73
C THR A 77 9.26 3.33 6.49
N GLY A 78 9.54 2.14 5.96
CA GLY A 78 8.58 1.03 5.90
C GLY A 78 8.09 0.58 7.26
N ASP A 79 8.97 0.48 8.26
CA ASP A 79 8.61 0.11 9.63
C ASP A 79 7.72 1.18 10.30
N LEU A 80 8.00 2.46 10.04
CA LEU A 80 7.12 3.56 10.42
C LEU A 80 5.76 3.42 9.77
N LEU A 81 5.70 3.20 8.46
CA LEU A 81 4.44 3.04 7.73
C LEU A 81 3.62 1.86 8.29
N GLY A 82 4.29 0.72 8.50
CA GLY A 82 3.70 -0.51 9.03
C GLY A 82 3.02 -0.33 10.38
N LYS A 83 3.73 0.24 11.35
CA LYS A 83 3.17 0.49 12.69
C LYS A 83 2.09 1.58 12.71
N SER A 84 2.15 2.54 11.78
CA SER A 84 1.24 3.69 11.78
C SER A 84 -0.12 3.36 11.19
N ALA A 85 -0.19 2.47 10.20
CA ALA A 85 -1.39 2.31 9.37
C ALA A 85 -1.73 0.88 8.93
N LEU A 86 -0.82 -0.10 9.07
CA LEU A 86 -1.01 -1.43 8.46
C LEU A 86 -1.03 -2.59 9.47
N GLY A 87 -0.70 -2.36 10.74
CA GLY A 87 -0.58 -3.43 11.73
C GLY A 87 0.47 -4.48 11.33
N ALA A 88 1.59 -4.02 10.77
CA ALA A 88 2.70 -4.87 10.35
C ALA A 88 3.91 -4.67 11.26
N ALA A 89 4.49 -5.77 11.75
CA ALA A 89 5.73 -5.75 12.50
C ALA A 89 6.93 -5.33 11.62
N ALA A 90 7.99 -4.82 12.29
CA ALA A 90 9.19 -4.33 11.64
C ALA A 90 9.89 -5.40 10.77
N GLY A 91 10.52 -4.94 9.67
CA GLY A 91 11.25 -5.77 8.71
C GLY A 91 10.35 -6.50 7.71
N GLN A 92 9.14 -5.99 7.45
CA GLN A 92 8.20 -6.55 6.48
C GLN A 92 7.82 -5.59 5.36
N ILE A 93 8.22 -4.32 5.45
CA ILE A 93 7.82 -3.27 4.52
C ILE A 93 9.05 -2.52 4.03
N LEU A 94 9.05 -2.19 2.73
CA LEU A 94 9.94 -1.20 2.14
C LEU A 94 9.12 -0.07 1.55
N VAL A 95 9.55 1.17 1.77
CA VAL A 95 9.08 2.34 1.02
C VAL A 95 10.05 2.58 -0.14
N CYS A 96 9.63 2.19 -1.33
CA CYS A 96 10.44 2.23 -2.54
C CYS A 96 9.57 2.24 -3.80
N ASP A 97 10.18 2.67 -4.91
CA ASP A 97 9.62 2.58 -6.26
C ASP A 97 8.18 3.11 -6.37
N THR A 98 7.36 2.51 -7.24
CA THR A 98 5.95 2.86 -7.44
C THR A 98 5.07 1.64 -7.22
N THR A 99 3.76 1.85 -6.97
CA THR A 99 2.82 0.74 -6.74
C THR A 99 2.88 -0.28 -7.87
N SER A 100 2.91 0.19 -9.12
CA SER A 100 2.99 -0.66 -10.30
C SER A 100 4.26 -1.53 -10.36
N VAL A 101 5.42 -0.94 -10.05
CA VAL A 101 6.70 -1.68 -10.05
C VAL A 101 6.71 -2.72 -8.93
N ASN A 102 6.28 -2.33 -7.74
CA ASN A 102 6.18 -3.22 -6.58
C ASN A 102 5.17 -4.35 -6.82
N PHE A 103 4.01 -4.02 -7.40
CA PHE A 103 2.98 -4.99 -7.77
C PHE A 103 3.49 -6.01 -8.79
N TYR A 104 4.17 -5.55 -9.85
CA TYR A 104 4.82 -6.45 -10.81
C TYR A 104 5.83 -7.38 -10.12
N GLN A 105 6.69 -6.82 -9.27
CA GLN A 105 7.73 -7.59 -8.59
C GLN A 105 7.13 -8.70 -7.73
N LEU A 106 6.13 -8.37 -6.91
CA LEU A 106 5.46 -9.33 -6.03
C LEU A 106 4.60 -10.34 -6.81
N CYS A 107 3.92 -9.93 -7.88
CA CYS A 107 3.19 -10.84 -8.77
C CYS A 107 4.12 -11.94 -9.30
N VAL A 108 5.22 -11.55 -9.94
CA VAL A 108 6.13 -12.52 -10.55
C VAL A 108 6.83 -13.38 -9.50
N ALA A 109 7.19 -12.81 -8.34
CA ALA A 109 7.76 -13.56 -7.23
C ALA A 109 6.80 -14.64 -6.71
N ALA A 110 5.53 -14.28 -6.48
CA ALA A 110 4.49 -15.21 -6.01
C ALA A 110 4.23 -16.34 -7.01
N ILE A 111 4.09 -16.00 -8.31
CA ILE A 111 3.87 -16.97 -9.38
C ILE A 111 5.04 -17.96 -9.47
N LYS A 112 6.28 -17.46 -9.45
CA LYS A 112 7.47 -18.32 -9.54
C LYS A 112 7.66 -19.21 -8.31
N ALA A 113 7.17 -18.80 -7.14
CA ALA A 113 7.16 -19.64 -5.94
C ALA A 113 6.15 -20.80 -6.02
N ARG A 114 5.24 -20.79 -7.00
CA ARG A 114 4.26 -21.86 -7.27
C ARG A 114 4.44 -22.43 -8.69
N PRO A 115 5.59 -23.07 -9.00
CA PRO A 115 5.98 -23.39 -10.38
C PRO A 115 5.04 -24.37 -11.12
N ASN A 116 4.32 -25.20 -10.36
CA ASN A 116 3.39 -26.20 -10.90
C ASN A 116 1.96 -25.66 -11.08
N ARG A 117 1.74 -24.37 -10.85
CA ARG A 117 0.43 -23.72 -10.88
C ARG A 117 0.39 -22.65 -11.96
N LYS A 118 -0.67 -22.61 -12.75
CA LYS A 118 -0.77 -21.73 -13.93
C LYS A 118 -1.89 -20.71 -13.85
N THR A 119 -2.78 -20.79 -12.87
CA THR A 119 -3.91 -19.88 -12.76
C THR A 119 -3.62 -18.69 -11.84
N VAL A 120 -3.91 -17.49 -12.34
CA VAL A 120 -3.92 -16.24 -11.57
C VAL A 120 -5.33 -15.66 -11.61
N ILE A 121 -5.86 -15.26 -10.45
CA ILE A 121 -7.22 -14.75 -10.33
C ILE A 121 -7.20 -13.27 -9.93
N THR A 122 -7.99 -12.46 -10.61
CA THR A 122 -8.31 -11.07 -10.25
C THR A 122 -9.79 -10.79 -10.57
N ASP A 123 -10.25 -9.58 -10.34
CA ASP A 123 -11.61 -9.14 -10.66
C ASP A 123 -11.63 -8.04 -11.74
N ALA A 124 -12.79 -7.88 -12.39
CA ALA A 124 -12.98 -6.91 -13.47
C ALA A 124 -12.94 -5.46 -12.96
N ALA A 125 -13.41 -5.24 -11.72
CA ALA A 125 -13.43 -3.92 -11.09
C ALA A 125 -12.06 -3.44 -10.58
N ASN A 126 -11.06 -4.31 -10.56
CA ASN A 126 -9.71 -3.97 -10.12
C ASN A 126 -9.12 -2.81 -10.94
N PHE A 127 -8.23 -2.05 -10.31
CA PHE A 127 -7.64 -0.86 -10.89
C PHE A 127 -6.97 -1.18 -12.24
N PRO A 128 -7.11 -0.33 -13.28
CA PRO A 128 -6.67 -0.67 -14.63
C PRO A 128 -5.21 -1.10 -14.75
N THR A 129 -4.30 -0.43 -14.03
CA THR A 129 -2.86 -0.77 -14.03
C THR A 129 -2.59 -2.20 -13.55
N ASP A 130 -3.26 -2.63 -12.48
CA ASP A 130 -3.11 -3.97 -11.91
C ASP A 130 -3.54 -5.01 -12.95
N ARG A 131 -4.68 -4.79 -13.62
CA ARG A 131 -5.16 -5.65 -14.71
C ARG A 131 -4.18 -5.71 -15.88
N TYR A 132 -3.68 -4.56 -16.34
CA TYR A 132 -2.73 -4.51 -17.46
C TYR A 132 -1.41 -5.22 -17.15
N ILE A 133 -0.91 -5.09 -15.92
CA ILE A 133 0.29 -5.82 -15.47
C ILE A 133 0.03 -7.32 -15.46
N LEU A 134 -1.11 -7.77 -14.92
CA LEU A 134 -1.47 -9.19 -14.87
C LEU A 134 -1.63 -9.79 -16.26
N GLU A 135 -2.26 -9.08 -17.19
CA GLU A 135 -2.39 -9.50 -18.60
C GLU A 135 -1.00 -9.66 -19.25
N GLY A 136 -0.10 -8.69 -19.03
CA GLY A 136 1.28 -8.76 -19.52
C GLY A 136 2.06 -9.95 -18.95
N ILE A 137 1.97 -10.16 -17.63
CA ILE A 137 2.60 -11.30 -16.94
C ILE A 137 2.02 -12.62 -17.46
N ALA A 138 0.69 -12.73 -17.58
CA ALA A 138 0.04 -13.95 -18.03
C ALA A 138 0.47 -14.33 -19.46
N LYS A 139 0.55 -13.34 -20.36
CA LYS A 139 1.07 -13.53 -21.71
C LYS A 139 2.55 -13.96 -21.71
N GLN A 140 3.37 -13.33 -20.88
CA GLN A 140 4.81 -13.60 -20.80
C GLN A 140 5.11 -15.02 -20.29
N PHE A 141 4.35 -15.51 -19.30
CA PHE A 141 4.60 -16.78 -18.62
C PHE A 141 3.66 -17.91 -19.04
N GLY A 142 2.75 -17.67 -19.99
CA GLY A 142 1.76 -18.65 -20.44
C GLY A 142 0.81 -19.07 -19.32
N LEU A 143 0.32 -18.11 -18.53
CA LEU A 143 -0.60 -18.34 -17.41
C LEU A 143 -2.05 -18.21 -17.86
N ASN A 144 -2.94 -18.86 -17.13
CA ASN A 144 -4.38 -18.66 -17.22
C ASN A 144 -4.78 -17.49 -16.31
N LEU A 145 -5.11 -16.33 -16.90
CA LEU A 145 -5.64 -15.19 -16.15
C LEU A 145 -7.17 -15.29 -16.09
N VAL A 146 -7.69 -15.54 -14.90
CA VAL A 146 -9.12 -15.60 -14.61
C VAL A 146 -9.57 -14.25 -14.06
N ILE A 147 -10.55 -13.64 -14.73
CA ILE A 147 -11.14 -12.36 -14.33
C ILE A 147 -12.57 -12.61 -13.86
N ILE A 148 -12.80 -12.45 -12.55
CA ILE A 148 -14.14 -12.51 -11.95
C ILE A 148 -14.93 -11.30 -12.42
N GLN A 149 -16.07 -11.54 -13.08
CA GLN A 149 -16.96 -10.46 -13.52
C GLN A 149 -17.83 -10.02 -12.34
N ASN A 150 -17.45 -8.91 -11.71
CA ASN A 150 -18.10 -8.34 -10.53
C ASN A 150 -18.54 -6.87 -10.75
N GLU A 151 -18.51 -6.38 -11.99
CA GLU A 151 -18.98 -5.04 -12.35
C GLU A 151 -20.44 -5.12 -12.82
N ASP A 152 -21.37 -4.84 -11.93
CA ASP A 152 -22.77 -4.61 -12.27
C ASP A 152 -23.32 -3.46 -11.41
N PRO A 153 -23.44 -2.25 -11.97
CA PRO A 153 -23.91 -1.09 -11.21
C PRO A 153 -25.37 -1.21 -10.76
N SER A 154 -26.13 -2.20 -11.25
CA SER A 154 -27.52 -2.43 -10.85
C SER A 154 -27.66 -3.27 -9.58
N VAL A 155 -26.60 -3.93 -9.10
CA VAL A 155 -26.64 -4.76 -7.88
C VAL A 155 -26.01 -4.05 -6.70
N ALA A 156 -26.61 -4.19 -5.52
CA ALA A 156 -26.13 -3.56 -4.29
C ALA A 156 -24.72 -4.05 -3.86
N THR A 157 -24.31 -5.24 -4.31
CA THR A 157 -23.00 -5.84 -4.02
C THR A 157 -21.97 -5.58 -5.13
N ASN A 158 -22.19 -4.57 -5.98
CA ASN A 158 -21.30 -4.22 -7.08
C ASN A 158 -19.83 -4.13 -6.63
N GLU A 159 -18.92 -4.70 -7.41
CA GLU A 159 -17.47 -4.77 -7.18
C GLU A 159 -17.01 -5.52 -5.92
N ARG A 160 -17.93 -5.97 -5.06
CA ARG A 160 -17.59 -6.66 -3.81
C ARG A 160 -17.17 -8.11 -4.10
N ILE A 161 -15.98 -8.47 -3.62
CA ILE A 161 -15.50 -9.86 -3.60
C ILE A 161 -15.65 -10.42 -2.18
N THR A 162 -16.35 -11.56 -2.07
CA THR A 162 -16.47 -12.35 -0.84
C THR A 162 -15.90 -13.75 -1.05
N THR A 163 -15.80 -14.53 0.02
CA THR A 163 -15.38 -15.94 -0.07
C THR A 163 -16.32 -16.78 -0.94
N GLU A 164 -17.61 -16.46 -0.98
CA GLU A 164 -18.62 -17.17 -1.78
C GLU A 164 -18.46 -16.85 -3.27
N VAL A 165 -18.15 -15.59 -3.59
CA VAL A 165 -17.87 -15.16 -4.97
C VAL A 165 -16.58 -15.82 -5.48
N LEU A 166 -15.56 -15.93 -4.64
CA LEU A 166 -14.27 -16.51 -5.01
C LEU A 166 -14.28 -18.04 -5.11
N ALA A 167 -15.03 -18.73 -4.24
CA ALA A 167 -15.00 -20.18 -4.09
C ALA A 167 -15.07 -20.99 -5.41
N PRO A 168 -15.94 -20.65 -6.39
CA PRO A 168 -16.05 -21.42 -7.64
C PRO A 168 -14.80 -21.38 -8.52
N TYR A 169 -13.91 -20.42 -8.31
CA TYR A 169 -12.70 -20.23 -9.10
C TYR A 169 -11.47 -20.92 -8.47
N LEU A 170 -11.56 -21.36 -7.21
CA LEU A 170 -10.44 -21.94 -6.49
C LEU A 170 -10.26 -23.43 -6.79
N ASN A 171 -9.02 -23.82 -7.05
CA ASN A 171 -8.58 -25.20 -7.27
C ASN A 171 -7.05 -25.30 -7.12
N ASP A 172 -6.50 -26.51 -7.24
CA ASP A 172 -5.07 -26.77 -7.00
C ASP A 172 -4.11 -26.12 -8.03
N ASP A 173 -4.62 -25.62 -9.16
CA ASP A 173 -3.83 -24.91 -10.19
C ASP A 173 -3.68 -23.39 -9.91
N VAL A 174 -4.37 -22.85 -8.90
CA VAL A 174 -4.30 -21.42 -8.57
C VAL A 174 -2.99 -21.09 -7.87
N ALA A 175 -2.11 -20.35 -8.57
CA ALA A 175 -0.84 -19.86 -8.05
C ALA A 175 -1.04 -18.64 -7.14
N MET A 176 -1.83 -17.68 -7.61
CA MET A 176 -1.99 -16.38 -6.97
C MET A 176 -3.39 -15.82 -7.18
N VAL A 177 -3.90 -15.12 -6.18
CA VAL A 177 -5.11 -14.30 -6.24
C VAL A 177 -4.73 -12.85 -5.88
N THR A 178 -5.33 -11.87 -6.54
CA THR A 178 -5.06 -10.47 -6.25
C THR A 178 -6.30 -9.61 -6.36
N PHE A 179 -6.52 -8.75 -5.37
CA PHE A 179 -7.68 -7.87 -5.25
C PHE A 179 -7.29 -6.56 -4.54
N GLN A 180 -8.13 -5.54 -4.69
CA GLN A 180 -8.04 -4.34 -3.86
C GLN A 180 -8.66 -4.60 -2.48
N ILE A 181 -8.06 -4.03 -1.42
CA ILE A 181 -8.68 -4.04 -0.09
C ILE A 181 -9.93 -3.14 -0.07
N ILE A 182 -9.84 -1.99 -0.74
CA ILE A 182 -10.93 -1.05 -0.99
C ILE A 182 -11.00 -0.81 -2.50
N GLN A 183 -12.13 -1.12 -3.11
CA GLN A 183 -12.34 -0.86 -4.54
C GLN A 183 -12.33 0.64 -4.83
N TYR A 184 -11.59 1.04 -5.86
CA TYR A 184 -11.32 2.47 -6.10
C TYR A 184 -12.55 3.28 -6.53
N ARG A 185 -13.57 2.63 -7.10
CA ARG A 185 -14.81 3.28 -7.57
C ARG A 185 -15.94 3.15 -6.56
N SER A 186 -16.34 1.92 -6.23
CA SER A 186 -17.47 1.70 -5.32
C SER A 186 -17.16 1.95 -3.84
N GLY A 187 -15.88 1.92 -3.45
CA GLY A 187 -15.50 1.89 -2.04
C GLY A 187 -15.79 0.55 -1.34
N ALA A 188 -16.18 -0.49 -2.08
CA ALA A 188 -16.45 -1.80 -1.51
C ALA A 188 -15.20 -2.35 -0.79
N ARG A 189 -15.40 -2.86 0.42
CA ARG A 189 -14.33 -3.39 1.28
C ARG A 189 -14.28 -4.91 1.22
N SER A 190 -13.11 -5.44 0.93
CA SER A 190 -12.84 -6.88 0.87
C SER A 190 -12.64 -7.47 2.27
N GLU A 191 -13.06 -8.73 2.47
CA GLU A 191 -12.83 -9.49 3.70
C GLU A 191 -11.42 -10.09 3.72
N VAL A 192 -10.42 -9.21 3.93
CA VAL A 192 -8.98 -9.51 3.76
C VAL A 192 -8.58 -10.84 4.40
N LYS A 193 -8.91 -11.06 5.68
CA LYS A 193 -8.56 -12.29 6.39
C LYS A 193 -9.23 -13.53 5.78
N ALA A 194 -10.54 -13.48 5.57
CA ALA A 194 -11.31 -14.63 5.11
C ALA A 194 -10.87 -15.09 3.71
N ILE A 195 -10.67 -14.14 2.79
CA ILE A 195 -10.16 -14.42 1.43
C ILE A 195 -8.72 -14.95 1.50
N THR A 196 -7.86 -14.34 2.34
CA THR A 196 -6.48 -14.80 2.52
C THR A 196 -6.42 -16.23 3.03
N ASP A 197 -7.23 -16.58 4.03
CA ASP A 197 -7.31 -17.94 4.57
C ASP A 197 -7.84 -18.94 3.53
N GLN A 198 -8.87 -18.56 2.76
CA GLN A 198 -9.48 -19.41 1.73
C GLN A 198 -8.48 -19.76 0.62
N VAL A 199 -7.71 -18.78 0.14
CA VAL A 199 -6.69 -18.99 -0.90
C VAL A 199 -5.49 -19.77 -0.34
N ARG A 200 -5.07 -19.51 0.90
CA ARG A 200 -4.00 -20.27 1.54
C ARG A 200 -4.37 -21.75 1.72
N ALA A 201 -5.64 -22.05 2.01
CA ALA A 201 -6.10 -23.43 2.23
C ALA A 201 -5.86 -24.35 1.02
N ILE A 202 -5.85 -23.79 -0.20
CA ILE A 202 -5.51 -24.53 -1.42
C ILE A 202 -4.02 -24.41 -1.81
N GLY A 203 -3.19 -23.71 -1.02
CA GLY A 203 -1.76 -23.49 -1.28
C GLY A 203 -1.42 -22.31 -2.20
N GLY A 204 -2.40 -21.48 -2.57
CA GLY A 204 -2.17 -20.24 -3.33
C GLY A 204 -1.64 -19.09 -2.45
N LEU A 205 -1.17 -18.02 -3.08
CA LEU A 205 -0.80 -16.77 -2.42
C LEU A 205 -1.81 -15.66 -2.73
N VAL A 206 -1.99 -14.71 -1.80
CA VAL A 206 -2.77 -13.49 -2.05
C VAL A 206 -1.87 -12.26 -2.05
N LEU A 207 -1.98 -11.44 -3.10
CA LEU A 207 -1.40 -10.11 -3.19
C LEU A 207 -2.52 -9.07 -3.08
N TRP A 208 -2.48 -8.24 -2.05
CA TRP A 208 -3.47 -7.18 -1.85
C TRP A 208 -2.95 -5.83 -2.37
N ASP A 209 -3.77 -5.08 -3.09
CA ASP A 209 -3.55 -3.64 -3.29
C ASP A 209 -4.30 -2.84 -2.20
N ALA A 210 -3.56 -2.09 -1.40
CA ALA A 210 -4.06 -1.26 -0.30
C ALA A 210 -4.02 0.23 -0.64
N SER A 211 -3.90 0.62 -1.92
CA SER A 211 -3.72 2.01 -2.34
C SER A 211 -4.88 2.92 -1.91
N HIS A 212 -6.10 2.40 -1.82
CA HIS A 212 -7.28 3.14 -1.30
C HIS A 212 -7.59 2.86 0.18
N ALA A 213 -6.80 2.00 0.85
CA ALA A 213 -7.06 1.58 2.23
C ALA A 213 -6.06 2.18 3.24
N VAL A 214 -4.78 2.23 2.89
CA VAL A 214 -3.71 2.73 3.78
C VAL A 214 -3.98 4.16 4.22
N GLY A 215 -4.00 4.39 5.53
CA GLY A 215 -4.27 5.72 6.11
C GLY A 215 -5.75 6.13 6.13
N ALA A 216 -6.67 5.30 5.61
CA ALA A 216 -8.12 5.57 5.61
C ALA A 216 -8.90 4.67 6.57
N ILE A 217 -8.56 3.38 6.61
CA ILE A 217 -9.20 2.38 7.47
C ILE A 217 -8.18 1.67 8.35
N GLU A 218 -8.65 1.06 9.43
CA GLU A 218 -7.83 0.12 10.19
C GLU A 218 -7.53 -1.13 9.38
N LEU A 219 -6.25 -1.49 9.35
CA LEU A 219 -5.70 -2.70 8.77
C LEU A 219 -4.80 -3.38 9.79
N ASP A 220 -4.76 -4.71 9.70
CA ASP A 220 -3.89 -5.55 10.51
C ASP A 220 -3.38 -6.69 9.62
N LEU A 221 -2.31 -6.41 8.86
CA LEU A 221 -1.77 -7.35 7.87
C LEU A 221 -1.24 -8.61 8.54
N ASP A 222 -0.57 -8.49 9.69
CA ASP A 222 0.01 -9.64 10.39
C ASP A 222 -1.08 -10.58 10.91
N ASN A 223 -2.07 -10.07 11.65
CA ASN A 223 -3.14 -10.91 12.22
C ASN A 223 -4.19 -11.35 11.19
N SER A 224 -4.32 -10.62 10.08
CA SER A 224 -5.09 -11.09 8.92
C SER A 224 -4.37 -12.18 8.12
N GLY A 225 -3.12 -12.48 8.50
CA GLY A 225 -2.30 -13.46 7.83
C GLY A 225 -1.89 -13.02 6.42
N VAL A 226 -1.89 -11.75 6.07
CA VAL A 226 -1.51 -11.32 4.71
C VAL A 226 -0.09 -11.76 4.39
N ASP A 227 0.09 -12.29 3.18
CA ASP A 227 1.38 -12.76 2.68
C ASP A 227 2.10 -11.66 1.88
N LEU A 228 1.38 -11.01 0.97
CA LEU A 228 1.88 -9.95 0.10
C LEU A 228 0.90 -8.78 0.03
N CYS A 229 1.42 -7.56 0.03
CA CYS A 229 0.60 -6.36 -0.15
C CYS A 229 1.42 -5.23 -0.77
N VAL A 230 0.78 -4.35 -1.52
CA VAL A 230 1.37 -3.12 -2.05
C VAL A 230 0.44 -1.95 -1.80
N GLY A 231 0.97 -0.74 -1.87
CA GLY A 231 0.14 0.46 -1.89
C GLY A 231 0.94 1.71 -2.19
N CYS A 232 0.24 2.78 -2.52
CA CYS A 232 0.85 4.09 -2.67
C CYS A 232 0.89 4.87 -1.34
N THR A 233 1.62 5.98 -1.33
CA THR A 233 1.71 6.91 -0.18
C THR A 233 1.12 8.29 -0.50
N TYR A 234 0.84 8.60 -1.77
CA TYR A 234 0.42 9.93 -2.20
C TYR A 234 -1.08 10.23 -2.05
N LYS A 235 -1.92 9.22 -1.77
CA LYS A 235 -3.37 9.36 -1.53
C LYS A 235 -3.64 9.79 -0.07
N TYR A 236 -4.36 8.99 0.70
CA TYR A 236 -4.58 9.20 2.13
C TYR A 236 -3.30 9.24 2.98
N GLY A 237 -2.19 8.70 2.45
CA GLY A 237 -0.86 8.82 3.04
C GLY A 237 -0.20 10.19 2.90
N ASN A 238 -0.83 11.18 2.23
CA ASN A 238 -0.42 12.59 2.17
C ASN A 238 1.08 12.85 1.86
N SER A 239 1.73 11.94 1.13
CA SER A 239 3.19 12.00 0.94
C SER A 239 3.63 12.77 -0.32
N GLY A 240 2.68 13.41 -1.02
CA GLY A 240 2.96 14.25 -2.19
C GLY A 240 2.91 13.51 -3.53
N PRO A 241 2.80 14.23 -4.65
CA PRO A 241 2.48 13.66 -5.96
C PRO A 241 3.57 12.69 -6.46
N GLY A 242 3.20 11.44 -6.70
CA GLY A 242 4.12 10.41 -7.19
C GLY A 242 5.21 10.02 -6.18
N SER A 243 5.00 10.29 -4.89
CA SER A 243 5.91 9.85 -3.82
C SER A 243 6.10 8.32 -3.82
N PRO A 244 7.24 7.81 -3.30
CA PRO A 244 7.54 6.40 -3.30
C PRO A 244 6.41 5.57 -2.69
N ALA A 245 6.07 4.49 -3.37
CA ALA A 245 5.09 3.53 -2.89
C ALA A 245 5.71 2.64 -1.81
N TRP A 246 5.01 1.55 -1.48
CA TRP A 246 5.54 0.52 -0.60
C TRP A 246 5.14 -0.88 -1.05
N LEU A 247 5.93 -1.84 -0.61
CA LEU A 247 5.63 -3.27 -0.71
C LEU A 247 5.75 -3.89 0.69
N TYR A 248 4.89 -4.87 0.95
CA TYR A 248 4.90 -5.70 2.15
C TYR A 248 5.11 -7.15 1.73
N VAL A 249 6.02 -7.83 2.42
CA VAL A 249 6.22 -9.27 2.32
C VAL A 249 6.31 -9.84 3.73
N SER A 250 5.39 -10.73 4.07
CA SER A 250 5.38 -11.35 5.40
C SER A 250 6.69 -12.11 5.63
N LYS A 251 7.22 -12.05 6.87
CA LYS A 251 8.45 -12.79 7.23
C LYS A 251 8.37 -14.27 6.91
N ARG A 252 7.17 -14.86 6.92
CA ARG A 252 6.92 -16.27 6.64
C ARG A 252 7.40 -16.68 5.24
N ILE A 253 7.34 -15.79 4.27
CA ILE A 253 7.61 -16.12 2.85
C ILE A 253 8.78 -15.35 2.24
N GLN A 254 9.43 -14.42 2.95
CA GLN A 254 10.56 -13.63 2.40
C GLN A 254 11.70 -14.49 1.84
N ASN A 255 11.99 -15.63 2.48
CA ASN A 255 13.05 -16.57 2.06
C ASN A 255 12.58 -17.53 0.95
N GLU A 256 11.27 -17.67 0.76
CA GLU A 256 10.68 -18.52 -0.27
C GLU A 256 10.66 -17.80 -1.63
N LEU A 257 10.53 -16.47 -1.60
CA LEU A 257 10.37 -15.67 -2.81
C LEU A 257 11.71 -15.25 -3.42
N GLN A 258 11.74 -15.22 -4.74
CA GLN A 258 12.81 -14.62 -5.54
C GLN A 258 12.25 -13.48 -6.38
N VAL A 259 12.98 -12.36 -6.47
CA VAL A 259 12.55 -11.19 -7.23
C VAL A 259 12.92 -11.29 -8.72
N PRO A 260 12.05 -10.82 -9.63
CA PRO A 260 12.35 -10.78 -11.07
C PRO A 260 13.36 -9.69 -11.44
N ILE A 261 13.40 -8.58 -10.69
CA ILE A 261 14.29 -7.46 -10.91
C ILE A 261 15.39 -7.53 -9.85
N GLN A 262 16.55 -8.04 -10.25
CA GLN A 262 17.71 -8.25 -9.38
C GLN A 262 18.53 -6.96 -9.29
N GLY A 263 18.06 -6.04 -8.45
CA GLY A 263 18.72 -4.75 -8.23
C GLY A 263 19.84 -4.82 -7.20
N TRP A 264 20.81 -3.92 -7.30
CA TRP A 264 22.01 -3.96 -6.44
C TRP A 264 21.72 -3.73 -4.94
N PHE A 265 20.60 -3.08 -4.59
CA PHE A 265 20.18 -2.94 -3.19
C PHE A 265 19.69 -4.24 -2.56
N ALA A 266 19.26 -5.21 -3.37
CA ALA A 266 18.89 -6.54 -2.91
C ALA A 266 20.08 -7.49 -2.75
N GLN A 267 21.30 -7.08 -3.13
CA GLN A 267 22.50 -7.91 -3.03
C GLN A 267 22.95 -8.10 -1.58
N GLU A 268 23.25 -9.33 -1.16
CA GLU A 268 23.80 -9.66 0.17
C GLU A 268 25.05 -8.82 0.45
N ALA A 269 26.09 -8.98 -0.36
CA ALA A 269 27.32 -8.21 -0.32
C ALA A 269 27.26 -6.95 -1.23
N GLN A 270 26.32 -6.03 -0.93
CA GLN A 270 25.98 -4.86 -1.78
C GLN A 270 27.20 -4.05 -2.27
N PHE A 271 28.19 -3.83 -1.41
CA PHE A 271 29.35 -2.99 -1.70
C PHE A 271 30.57 -3.75 -2.22
N GLU A 272 30.54 -5.09 -2.24
CA GLU A 272 31.60 -5.87 -2.91
C GLU A 272 31.50 -5.75 -4.44
N MET A 273 30.32 -5.40 -4.97
CA MET A 273 30.06 -5.25 -6.41
C MET A 273 30.52 -6.46 -7.24
N GLY A 274 30.36 -7.65 -6.66
CA GLY A 274 30.75 -8.91 -7.29
C GLY A 274 29.92 -9.24 -8.55
N PRO A 275 30.41 -10.17 -9.39
CA PRO A 275 29.79 -10.48 -10.68
C PRO A 275 28.49 -11.32 -10.59
N LYS A 276 28.12 -11.79 -9.38
CA LYS A 276 26.97 -12.67 -9.15
C LYS A 276 25.99 -12.02 -8.19
N PHE A 277 24.71 -12.14 -8.53
CA PHE A 277 23.62 -11.71 -7.66
C PHE A 277 23.26 -12.81 -6.65
N GLU A 278 23.22 -12.44 -5.39
CA GLU A 278 22.80 -13.22 -4.23
C GLU A 278 21.82 -12.35 -3.44
N LYS A 279 20.53 -12.72 -3.47
CA LYS A 279 19.49 -11.95 -2.78
C LYS A 279 19.70 -12.02 -1.26
N VAL A 280 19.67 -10.89 -0.58
CA VAL A 280 19.58 -10.85 0.87
C VAL A 280 18.26 -11.44 1.36
N GLN A 281 18.32 -12.15 2.49
CA GLN A 281 17.18 -12.92 2.99
C GLN A 281 16.13 -12.06 3.72
N SER A 282 16.50 -10.84 4.15
CA SER A 282 15.56 -9.88 4.74
C SER A 282 14.71 -9.17 3.69
N ILE A 283 13.78 -8.31 4.15
CA ILE A 283 12.94 -7.49 3.26
C ILE A 283 13.76 -6.63 2.29
N ARG A 284 14.99 -6.24 2.64
CA ARG A 284 15.93 -5.54 1.75
C ARG A 284 16.13 -6.28 0.41
N GLY A 285 15.95 -7.60 0.38
CA GLY A 285 16.05 -8.43 -0.82
C GLY A 285 15.00 -8.14 -1.88
N PHE A 286 14.01 -7.31 -1.57
CA PHE A 286 13.01 -6.83 -2.51
C PHE A 286 13.32 -5.42 -3.04
N GLN A 287 14.33 -4.74 -2.50
CA GLN A 287 14.70 -3.39 -2.93
C GLN A 287 15.51 -3.42 -4.24
N ILE A 288 15.08 -2.63 -5.23
CA ILE A 288 15.73 -2.60 -6.55
C ILE A 288 16.91 -1.63 -6.55
N ALA A 289 16.66 -0.38 -6.21
CA ALA A 289 17.59 0.72 -6.42
C ALA A 289 17.75 1.58 -5.16
N SER A 290 18.64 2.57 -5.27
CA SER A 290 18.82 3.57 -4.23
C SER A 290 17.50 4.25 -3.88
N PRO A 291 17.21 4.46 -2.59
CA PRO A 291 15.97 5.08 -2.18
C PRO A 291 15.86 6.53 -2.68
N SER A 292 14.64 6.96 -3.00
CA SER A 292 14.35 8.37 -3.26
C SER A 292 14.22 9.12 -1.93
N LEU A 293 15.33 9.70 -1.45
CA LEU A 293 15.41 10.31 -0.12
C LEU A 293 14.45 11.49 0.08
N ILE A 294 14.29 12.34 -0.94
CA ILE A 294 13.29 13.43 -0.89
C ILE A 294 11.88 12.83 -0.70
N GLY A 295 11.56 11.79 -1.47
CA GLY A 295 10.30 11.08 -1.33
C GLY A 295 10.12 10.44 0.05
N ILE A 296 11.19 9.84 0.59
CA ILE A 296 11.21 9.28 1.95
C ILE A 296 10.93 10.35 3.00
N ARG A 297 11.53 11.55 2.92
CA ARG A 297 11.26 12.65 3.85
C ARG A 297 9.78 13.05 3.84
N CYS A 298 9.14 13.02 2.67
CA CYS A 298 7.69 13.24 2.55
C CYS A 298 6.88 12.14 3.24
N VAL A 299 7.22 10.87 3.02
CA VAL A 299 6.56 9.71 3.65
C VAL A 299 6.73 9.73 5.16
N GLN A 300 7.94 9.96 5.66
CA GLN A 300 8.22 10.09 7.09
C GLN A 300 7.40 11.21 7.71
N SER A 301 7.34 12.37 7.06
CA SER A 301 6.55 13.52 7.51
C SER A 301 5.07 13.16 7.65
N ALA A 302 4.48 12.51 6.64
CA ALA A 302 3.06 12.20 6.67
C ALA A 302 2.71 11.02 7.61
N PHE A 303 3.49 9.93 7.58
CA PHE A 303 3.18 8.74 8.39
C PHE A 303 3.48 8.92 9.88
N ASN A 304 4.42 9.78 10.26
CA ASN A 304 4.51 10.22 11.66
C ASN A 304 3.18 10.89 12.11
N MET A 305 2.44 11.53 11.21
CA MET A 305 1.25 12.32 11.56
C MET A 305 0.09 11.37 11.77
N ILE A 306 -0.01 10.38 10.88
CA ILE A 306 -0.92 9.26 11.02
C ILE A 306 -0.64 8.51 12.33
N ASN A 307 0.64 8.27 12.67
CA ASN A 307 1.02 7.65 13.94
C ASN A 307 0.59 8.48 15.16
N GLU A 308 0.80 9.80 15.14
CA GLU A 308 0.39 10.72 16.21
C GLU A 308 -1.14 10.83 16.35
N ALA A 309 -1.87 10.81 15.23
CA ALA A 309 -3.33 10.86 15.18
C ALA A 309 -3.98 9.54 15.62
N GLY A 310 -3.32 8.42 15.31
CA GLY A 310 -3.82 7.07 15.50
C GLY A 310 -4.83 6.66 14.40
N ILE A 311 -4.52 5.58 13.68
CA ILE A 311 -5.37 5.09 12.58
C ILE A 311 -6.80 4.76 13.03
N THR A 312 -6.99 4.31 14.27
CA THR A 312 -8.32 4.06 14.85
C THR A 312 -9.19 5.31 14.91
N GLN A 313 -8.62 6.44 15.32
CA GLN A 313 -9.37 7.69 15.40
C GLN A 313 -9.66 8.25 14.01
N ILE A 314 -8.71 8.10 13.08
CA ILE A 314 -8.90 8.47 11.67
C ILE A 314 -10.04 7.66 11.06
N ALA A 315 -10.00 6.32 11.19
CA ALA A 315 -11.01 5.42 10.64
C ALA A 315 -12.40 5.69 11.24
N LYS A 316 -12.48 5.91 12.55
CA LYS A 316 -13.74 6.26 13.23
C LYS A 316 -14.32 7.58 12.69
N LYS A 317 -13.49 8.62 12.56
CA LYS A 317 -13.93 9.91 12.01
C LYS A 317 -14.33 9.79 10.54
N SER A 318 -13.58 9.02 9.75
CA SER A 318 -13.90 8.75 8.35
C SER A 318 -15.26 8.08 8.21
N ALA A 319 -15.52 7.01 8.99
CA ALA A 319 -16.79 6.30 8.96
C ALA A 319 -17.96 7.22 9.33
N GLN A 320 -17.81 8.05 10.37
CA GLN A 320 -18.82 9.05 10.72
C GLN A 320 -19.04 10.06 9.59
N GLY A 321 -17.97 10.56 8.97
CA GLY A 321 -18.06 11.49 7.84
C GLY A 321 -18.77 10.89 6.63
N THR A 322 -18.48 9.63 6.29
CA THR A 322 -19.14 8.91 5.20
C THR A 322 -20.63 8.70 5.47
N GLU A 323 -21.00 8.31 6.69
CA GLU A 323 -22.42 8.14 7.08
C GLU A 323 -23.21 9.45 6.97
N LEU A 324 -22.58 10.61 7.19
CA LEU A 324 -23.24 11.92 7.03
C LEU A 324 -23.49 12.30 5.56
N MET A 325 -22.77 11.68 4.62
CA MET A 325 -22.85 12.00 3.19
C MET A 325 -23.82 11.11 2.40
N ILE A 326 -24.19 9.94 2.97
CA ILE A 326 -25.11 8.96 2.39
C ILE A 326 -26.54 9.23 2.91
#